data_AF-A0A7W8C2B8-F1
#
_entry.id   AF-A0A7W8C2B8-F1
#
_cell.length_a   1.000
_cell.length_b   1.000
_cell.length_c   1.000
_cell.angle_alpha   90.00
_cell.angle_beta   90.00
_cell.angle_gamma   90.00
#
_symmetry.space_group_name_H-M   'P 1'
#
loop_
_entity.id
_entity.type
_entity.pdbx_description
1 polymer ?
#
loop_
_entity_poly.entity_id
_entity_poly.type
_entity_poly.pdbx_seq_one_letter_code
_entity_poly.pdbx_strand_id
1 'polypeptide(L)'
;MSNFQQAHPLPSGLSSGPPSPDLHAIAAILHEAAQTLHSFGNTPEADVADVADAHGYNEECPDPIENAYARGEFHDELRCFRLPHYIVRQEYALLQQHKKESFFQLLDSVYDDFLATILLMRNLDDGAHFSGFQLHLISNNLSRPLDLLSCICSQLADFELVQKTIAPD
;
A
#
# COMPACT_ATOMS: atom_id res chain seq x y z
N MET A 1 -53.66 -50.18 -11.72
CA MET A 1 -53.18 -49.20 -12.73
C MET A 1 -51.67 -49.32 -12.78
N SER A 2 -51.16 -49.86 -13.89
CA SER A 2 -49.74 -50.18 -14.10
C SER A 2 -49.16 -49.25 -15.18
N ASN A 3 -47.90 -48.88 -14.95
CA ASN A 3 -46.95 -48.12 -15.78
C ASN A 3 -47.15 -48.17 -17.30
N PHE A 4 -46.95 -47.03 -17.95
CA PHE A 4 -46.06 -46.95 -19.12
C PHE A 4 -45.27 -45.62 -19.11
N GLN A 5 -43.96 -45.80 -19.13
CA GLN A 5 -42.91 -44.81 -19.17
C GLN A 5 -42.53 -44.60 -20.64
N GLN A 6 -42.59 -43.37 -21.14
CA GLN A 6 -42.03 -43.00 -22.44
C GLN A 6 -41.02 -41.88 -22.25
N ALA A 7 -39.79 -42.19 -22.63
CA ALA A 7 -38.61 -41.35 -22.55
C ALA A 7 -38.61 -40.29 -23.65
N HIS A 8 -38.37 -39.03 -23.27
CA HIS A 8 -37.98 -37.98 -24.21
C HIS A 8 -36.45 -38.06 -24.45
N PRO A 9 -35.97 -37.94 -25.71
CA PRO A 9 -34.54 -37.90 -25.98
C PRO A 9 -33.97 -36.51 -25.67
N LEU A 10 -32.85 -36.46 -24.95
CA LEU A 10 -32.01 -35.27 -24.82
C LEU A 10 -31.36 -34.94 -26.18
N PRO A 11 -31.23 -33.65 -26.55
CA PRO A 11 -30.33 -33.26 -27.64
C PRO A 11 -28.88 -33.35 -27.16
N SER A 12 -28.13 -34.30 -27.72
CA SER A 12 -26.67 -34.28 -27.70
C SER A 12 -26.16 -33.27 -28.72
N GLY A 13 -25.21 -32.42 -28.33
CA GLY A 13 -24.32 -31.73 -29.27
C GLY A 13 -24.20 -30.21 -29.14
N LEU A 14 -23.73 -29.71 -28.01
CA LEU A 14 -22.97 -28.46 -27.97
C LEU A 14 -21.53 -28.83 -27.63
N SER A 15 -20.71 -29.01 -28.66
CA SER A 15 -19.25 -29.01 -28.53
C SER A 15 -18.72 -27.81 -29.31
N SER A 16 -18.52 -26.71 -28.60
CA SER A 16 -17.61 -25.65 -28.99
C SER A 16 -17.11 -25.02 -27.68
N GLY A 17 -16.12 -25.68 -27.06
CA GLY A 17 -15.38 -25.08 -25.96
C GLY A 17 -14.64 -23.82 -26.45
N PRO A 18 -14.42 -22.82 -25.58
CA PRO A 18 -13.68 -21.62 -25.94
C PRO A 18 -12.25 -21.98 -26.38
N PRO A 19 -11.66 -21.28 -27.38
CA PRO A 19 -10.29 -21.52 -27.78
C PRO A 19 -9.36 -21.29 -26.58
N SER A 20 -8.54 -22.29 -26.28
CA SER A 20 -7.48 -22.19 -25.27
C SER A 20 -6.58 -20.99 -25.58
N PRO A 21 -6.16 -20.20 -24.58
CA PRO A 21 -5.30 -19.06 -24.81
C PRO A 21 -3.99 -19.53 -25.44
N ASP A 22 -3.61 -18.88 -26.54
CA ASP A 22 -2.37 -19.17 -27.25
C ASP A 22 -1.19 -18.75 -26.37
N LEU A 23 -0.63 -19.72 -25.65
CA LEU A 23 0.54 -19.56 -24.78
C LEU A 23 1.73 -18.98 -25.54
N HIS A 24 1.79 -19.16 -26.86
CA HIS A 24 2.88 -18.62 -27.67
C HIS A 24 2.75 -17.11 -27.84
N ALA A 25 1.53 -16.60 -28.03
CA ALA A 25 1.26 -15.17 -28.06
C ALA A 25 1.58 -14.49 -26.72
N ILE A 26 1.25 -15.15 -25.60
CA ILE A 26 1.58 -14.64 -24.26
C ILE A 26 3.10 -14.61 -24.05
N ALA A 27 3.81 -15.67 -24.44
CA ALA A 27 5.26 -15.73 -24.33
C ALA A 27 5.95 -14.65 -25.19
N ALA A 28 5.43 -14.36 -26.38
CA ALA A 28 5.94 -13.30 -27.24
C ALA A 28 5.78 -11.92 -26.59
N ILE A 29 4.62 -11.62 -26.02
CA ILE A 29 4.35 -10.34 -25.33
C ILE A 29 5.26 -10.19 -24.10
N LEU A 30 5.43 -11.25 -23.30
CA LEU A 30 6.32 -11.21 -22.14
C LEU A 30 7.78 -11.03 -22.53
N HIS A 31 8.21 -11.64 -23.64
CA HIS A 31 9.56 -11.49 -24.16
C HIS A 31 9.82 -10.06 -24.67
N GLU A 32 8.86 -9.48 -25.39
CA GLU A 32 8.92 -8.09 -25.86
C GLU A 32 8.95 -7.11 -24.69
N ALA A 33 8.13 -7.33 -23.66
CA ALA A 33 8.13 -6.51 -22.45
C ALA A 33 9.48 -6.58 -21.70
N ALA A 34 10.07 -7.78 -21.59
CA ALA A 34 11.37 -7.96 -20.96
C ALA A 34 12.51 -7.27 -21.73
N GLN A 35 12.53 -7.38 -23.06
CA GLN A 35 13.51 -6.67 -23.90
C GLN A 35 13.36 -5.15 -23.79
N THR A 36 12.11 -4.67 -23.75
CA THR A 36 11.80 -3.25 -23.58
C THR A 36 12.34 -2.73 -22.24
N LEU A 37 12.05 -3.42 -21.14
CA LEU A 37 12.59 -3.07 -19.81
C LEU A 37 14.12 -3.14 -19.75
N HIS A 38 14.72 -4.12 -20.42
CA HIS A 38 16.18 -4.25 -20.48
C HIS A 38 16.82 -3.09 -21.26
N SER A 39 16.16 -2.58 -22.31
CA SER A 39 16.64 -1.40 -23.04
C SER A 39 16.58 -0.11 -22.22
N PHE A 40 15.60 0.01 -21.31
CA PHE A 40 15.53 1.12 -20.35
C PHE A 40 16.62 1.06 -19.30
N GLY A 41 17.07 -0.14 -18.91
CA GLY A 41 18.16 -0.32 -17.94
C GLY A 41 19.56 -0.03 -18.49
N ASN A 42 19.72 0.08 -19.82
CA ASN A 42 21.01 0.30 -20.48
C ASN A 42 21.21 1.76 -20.98
N THR A 43 20.44 2.73 -20.49
CA THR A 43 20.86 4.14 -20.60
C THR A 43 22.24 4.27 -19.96
N PRO A 44 23.25 4.85 -20.64
CA PRO A 44 24.59 4.92 -20.08
C PRO A 44 24.55 5.74 -18.80
N GLU A 45 24.70 5.06 -17.67
CA GLU A 45 25.09 5.66 -16.41
C GLU A 45 26.41 6.40 -16.70
N ALA A 46 26.36 7.73 -16.60
CA ALA A 46 27.56 8.52 -16.49
C ALA A 46 28.33 8.01 -15.28
N ASP A 47 29.53 7.47 -15.54
CA ASP A 47 30.58 7.05 -14.61
C ASP A 47 30.25 7.25 -13.12
N VAL A 48 29.82 6.17 -12.46
CA VAL A 48 30.02 5.99 -11.02
C VAL A 48 30.97 4.81 -10.83
N ALA A 49 32.18 4.96 -11.36
CA ALA A 49 33.30 4.12 -10.98
C ALA A 49 34.08 4.83 -9.86
N ASP A 50 34.36 4.07 -8.80
CA ASP A 50 35.17 4.40 -7.62
C ASP A 50 34.59 5.39 -6.59
N VAL A 51 33.74 4.87 -5.70
CA VAL A 51 33.85 5.20 -4.26
C VAL A 51 33.61 3.93 -3.42
N ALA A 52 34.46 2.93 -3.61
CA ALA A 52 34.76 2.02 -2.52
C ALA A 52 35.74 2.75 -1.59
N ASP A 53 35.40 2.81 -0.31
CA ASP A 53 36.24 3.28 0.79
C ASP A 53 36.30 4.81 1.03
N ALA A 54 35.23 5.35 1.63
CA ALA A 54 35.35 6.44 2.59
C ALA A 54 34.09 6.49 3.47
N HIS A 55 34.22 6.10 4.74
CA HIS A 55 33.33 6.57 5.80
C HIS A 55 33.51 8.09 5.95
N GLY A 56 32.83 8.86 5.10
CA GLY A 56 32.71 10.31 5.16
C GLY A 56 31.29 10.68 5.55
N TYR A 57 31.13 11.27 6.73
CA TYR A 57 29.87 11.87 7.18
C TYR A 57 29.46 13.00 6.22
N ASN A 58 28.15 13.12 5.97
CA ASN A 58 27.48 14.24 5.31
C ASN A 58 27.75 14.46 3.81
N GLU A 59 27.23 13.57 2.98
CA GLU A 59 26.59 14.02 1.73
C GLU A 59 25.09 13.88 1.93
N GLU A 60 24.44 15.00 2.23
CA GLU A 60 22.98 15.12 2.19
C GLU A 60 22.55 14.73 0.77
N CYS A 61 22.04 13.52 0.58
CA CYS A 61 21.30 13.20 -0.63
C CYS A 61 20.08 14.12 -0.59
N PRO A 62 20.04 15.19 -1.41
CA PRO A 62 19.10 16.26 -1.17
C PRO A 62 17.69 15.73 -1.43
N ASP A 63 16.76 16.00 -0.51
CA ASP A 63 15.41 15.45 -0.57
C ASP A 63 14.80 15.78 -1.95
N PRO A 64 14.35 14.78 -2.73
CA PRO A 64 13.75 15.01 -4.05
C PRO A 64 12.66 16.08 -4.03
N ILE A 65 11.95 16.20 -2.90
CA ILE A 65 10.89 17.18 -2.67
C ILE A 65 11.47 18.58 -2.51
N GLU A 66 12.48 18.75 -1.68
CA GLU A 66 13.12 20.05 -1.40
C GLU A 66 13.80 20.62 -2.66
N ASN A 67 14.44 19.76 -3.45
CA ASN A 67 15.00 20.17 -4.73
C ASN A 67 13.93 20.62 -5.73
N ALA A 68 12.74 20.01 -5.69
CA ALA A 68 11.64 20.39 -6.57
C ALA A 68 11.02 21.73 -6.16
N TYR A 69 10.96 22.05 -4.86
CA TYR A 69 10.66 23.41 -4.39
C TYR A 69 11.71 24.42 -4.87
N ALA A 70 13.00 24.09 -4.77
CA ALA A 70 14.09 24.96 -5.23
C ALA A 70 14.08 25.18 -6.76
N ARG A 71 13.62 24.20 -7.54
CA ARG A 71 13.40 24.32 -9.00
C ARG A 71 12.09 25.03 -9.37
N GLY A 72 11.25 25.38 -8.38
CA GLY A 72 9.95 26.00 -8.61
C GLY A 72 8.91 25.06 -9.21
N GLU A 73 9.10 23.73 -9.11
CA GLU A 73 8.16 22.71 -9.57
C GLU A 73 6.97 22.56 -8.60
N PHE A 74 7.18 22.92 -7.33
CA PHE A 74 6.15 22.97 -6.30
C PHE A 74 5.92 24.40 -5.82
N HIS A 75 4.64 24.71 -5.56
CA HIS A 75 4.22 25.97 -4.96
C HIS A 75 3.57 25.67 -3.62
N ASP A 76 3.73 26.58 -2.67
CA ASP A 76 3.06 26.50 -1.39
C ASP A 76 1.54 26.55 -1.59
N GLU A 77 0.83 25.65 -0.91
CA GLU A 77 -0.61 25.49 -1.03
C GLU A 77 -1.27 25.65 0.34
N LEU A 78 -2.14 26.65 0.46
CA LEU A 78 -3.00 26.80 1.62
C LEU A 78 -4.29 25.98 1.40
N ARG A 79 -4.53 25.02 2.30
CA ARG A 79 -5.76 24.20 2.33
C ARG A 79 -6.57 24.53 3.57
N CYS A 80 -7.83 24.91 3.38
CA CYS A 80 -8.77 25.13 4.48
C CYS A 80 -9.79 23.99 4.53
N PHE A 81 -9.88 23.33 5.68
CA PHE A 81 -10.81 22.23 5.91
C PHE A 81 -11.93 22.67 6.85
N ARG A 82 -13.16 22.25 6.55
CA ARG A 82 -14.28 22.33 7.46
C ARG A 82 -14.35 21.04 8.26
N LEU A 83 -14.24 21.18 9.57
CA LEU A 83 -14.38 20.08 10.50
C LEU A 83 -15.83 20.01 11.00
N PRO A 84 -16.51 18.86 10.85
CA PRO A 84 -17.79 18.64 11.50
C PRO A 84 -17.68 18.76 13.03
N HIS A 85 -18.70 19.32 13.67
CA HIS A 85 -18.69 19.64 15.10
C HIS A 85 -18.49 18.40 16.00
N TYR A 86 -18.84 17.21 15.53
CA TYR A 86 -18.70 15.97 16.29
C TYR A 86 -17.27 15.43 16.29
N ILE A 87 -16.40 15.84 15.35
CA ILE A 87 -15.03 15.35 15.23
C ILE A 87 -14.22 15.65 16.49
N VAL A 88 -14.31 16.88 17.01
CA VAL A 88 -13.59 17.28 18.23
C VAL A 88 -13.96 16.39 19.42
N ARG A 89 -15.22 15.99 19.52
CA ARG A 89 -15.70 15.09 20.58
C ARG A 89 -15.18 13.66 20.37
N GLN A 90 -15.17 13.17 19.14
CA GLN A 90 -14.67 11.84 18.81
C GLN A 90 -13.15 11.74 18.99
N GLU A 91 -12.40 12.75 18.56
CA GLU A 91 -10.97 12.88 18.78
C GLU A 91 -10.67 12.84 20.29
N TYR A 92 -11.35 13.69 21.07
CA TYR A 92 -11.18 13.71 22.52
C TYR A 92 -11.47 12.34 23.16
N ALA A 93 -12.56 11.67 22.77
CA ALA A 93 -12.88 10.34 23.28
C ALA A 93 -11.81 9.30 22.92
N LEU A 94 -11.29 9.35 21.70
CA LEU A 94 -10.24 8.45 21.22
C LEU A 94 -8.93 8.67 21.99
N LEU A 95 -8.53 9.93 22.18
CA LEU A 95 -7.35 10.30 22.96
C LEU A 95 -7.44 9.83 24.41
N GLN A 96 -8.60 10.00 25.05
CA GLN A 96 -8.84 9.51 26.42
C GLN A 96 -8.78 7.98 26.51
N GLN A 97 -9.37 7.27 25.56
CA GLN A 97 -9.35 5.81 25.51
C GLN A 97 -7.92 5.25 25.44
N HIS A 98 -7.06 5.91 24.67
CA HIS A 98 -5.67 5.48 24.45
C HIS A 98 -4.65 6.18 25.35
N LYS A 99 -5.10 7.07 26.25
CA LYS A 99 -4.27 7.87 27.16
C LYS A 99 -3.16 8.63 26.43
N LYS A 100 -3.53 9.31 25.34
CA LYS A 100 -2.62 10.14 24.53
C LYS A 100 -3.05 11.61 24.61
N GLU A 101 -2.08 12.50 24.45
CA GLU A 101 -2.32 13.95 24.52
C GLU A 101 -2.60 14.57 23.15
N SER A 102 -2.15 13.90 22.07
CA SER A 102 -2.34 14.38 20.71
C SER A 102 -2.60 13.24 19.72
N PHE A 103 -3.26 13.59 18.63
CA PHE A 103 -3.52 12.67 17.52
C PHE A 103 -2.23 12.17 16.86
N PHE A 104 -1.18 12.99 16.86
CA PHE A 104 0.15 12.59 16.41
C PHE A 104 0.71 11.43 17.24
N GLN A 105 0.62 11.48 18.58
CA GLN A 105 1.08 10.40 19.44
C GLN A 105 0.27 9.10 19.29
N LEU A 106 -0.98 9.20 18.83
CA LEU A 106 -1.78 8.04 18.44
C LEU A 106 -1.24 7.40 17.17
N LEU A 107 -0.96 8.21 16.15
CA LEU A 107 -0.41 7.74 14.87
C LEU A 107 1.00 7.15 15.05
N ASP A 108 1.82 7.78 15.87
CA ASP A 108 3.17 7.32 16.23
C ASP A 108 3.11 5.93 16.90
N SER A 109 2.17 5.72 17.83
CA SER A 109 1.94 4.41 18.45
C SER A 109 1.55 3.33 17.43
N VAL A 110 0.74 3.68 16.43
CA VAL A 110 0.37 2.75 15.34
C VAL A 110 1.58 2.41 14.49
N TYR A 111 2.38 3.43 14.15
CA TYR A 111 3.62 3.25 13.40
C TYR A 111 4.60 2.33 14.13
N ASP A 112 4.84 2.56 15.42
CA ASP A 112 5.70 1.74 16.26
C ASP A 112 5.24 0.29 16.32
N ASP A 113 3.93 0.05 16.50
CA ASP A 113 3.36 -1.30 16.54
C ASP A 113 3.56 -2.06 15.21
N PHE A 114 3.36 -1.37 14.07
CA PHE A 114 3.64 -1.96 12.75
C PHE A 114 5.12 -2.19 12.52
N LEU A 115 5.96 -1.22 12.85
CA LEU A 115 7.42 -1.31 12.71
C LEU A 115 7.96 -2.47 13.54
N ALA A 116 7.53 -2.60 14.79
CA ALA A 116 7.91 -3.71 15.66
C ALA A 116 7.50 -5.05 15.05
N THR A 117 6.27 -5.15 14.52
CA THR A 117 5.82 -6.39 13.88
C THR A 117 6.61 -6.73 12.62
N ILE A 118 6.93 -5.73 11.78
CA ILE A 118 7.76 -5.90 10.58
C ILE A 118 9.17 -6.35 10.96
N LEU A 119 9.78 -5.72 11.96
CA LEU A 119 11.12 -6.09 12.43
C LEU A 119 11.12 -7.52 12.98
N LEU A 120 10.10 -7.92 13.74
CA LEU A 120 9.97 -9.28 14.24
C LEU A 120 9.85 -10.28 13.08
N MET A 121 9.01 -9.99 12.08
CA MET A 121 8.83 -10.87 10.92
C MET A 121 10.07 -10.93 10.02
N ARG A 122 10.79 -9.81 9.84
CA ARG A 122 11.99 -9.74 8.99
C ARG A 122 13.17 -10.54 9.55
N ASN A 123 13.23 -10.73 10.86
CA ASN A 123 14.25 -11.57 11.50
C ASN A 123 13.88 -13.07 11.51
N LEU A 124 12.74 -13.45 10.92
CA LEU A 124 12.39 -14.85 10.73
C LEU A 124 13.09 -15.38 9.49
N ASP A 125 13.63 -16.59 9.60
CA ASP A 125 14.33 -17.27 8.53
C ASP A 125 13.38 -17.51 7.34
N ASP A 126 13.84 -17.33 6.09
CA ASP A 126 12.99 -17.46 4.89
C ASP A 126 12.41 -18.88 4.72
N GLY A 127 12.99 -19.88 5.41
CA GLY A 127 12.52 -21.26 5.50
C GLY A 127 11.58 -21.56 6.67
N ALA A 128 11.20 -20.57 7.48
CA ALA A 128 10.37 -20.77 8.66
C ALA A 128 8.92 -21.12 8.27
N HIS A 129 8.51 -22.35 8.52
CA HIS A 129 7.10 -22.73 8.44
C HIS A 129 6.33 -22.16 9.62
N PHE A 130 5.44 -21.19 9.35
CA PHE A 130 4.51 -20.68 10.34
C PHE A 130 3.48 -21.75 10.70
N SER A 131 3.45 -22.14 11.97
CA SER A 131 2.32 -22.88 12.51
C SER A 131 1.06 -22.00 12.52
N GLY A 132 -0.13 -22.62 12.45
CA GLY A 132 -1.39 -21.87 12.54
C GLY A 132 -1.53 -21.03 13.82
N PHE A 133 -0.89 -21.48 14.91
CA PHE A 133 -0.82 -20.73 16.17
C PHE A 133 0.04 -19.45 16.03
N GLN A 134 1.20 -19.53 15.37
CA GLN A 134 2.04 -18.35 15.12
C GLN A 134 1.34 -17.34 14.20
N LEU A 135 0.65 -17.83 13.17
CA LEU A 135 -0.13 -16.97 12.27
C LEU A 135 -1.28 -16.27 13.03
N HIS A 136 -1.95 -16.99 13.94
CA HIS A 136 -2.97 -16.41 14.81
C HIS A 136 -2.40 -15.31 15.72
N LEU A 137 -1.22 -15.54 16.31
CA LEU A 137 -0.55 -14.52 17.13
C LEU A 137 -0.18 -13.28 16.33
N ILE A 138 0.36 -13.44 15.11
CA ILE A 138 0.67 -12.29 14.23
C ILE A 138 -0.60 -11.53 13.89
N SER A 139 -1.66 -12.24 13.48
CA SER A 139 -2.95 -11.64 13.17
C SER A 139 -3.54 -10.87 14.35
N ASN A 140 -3.47 -11.41 15.57
CA ASN A 140 -4.01 -10.77 16.76
C ASN A 140 -3.16 -9.59 17.24
N ASN A 141 -1.85 -9.59 16.96
CA ASN A 141 -0.99 -8.43 17.24
C ASN A 141 -1.21 -7.31 16.22
N LEU A 142 -1.48 -7.65 14.95
CA LEU A 142 -1.75 -6.67 13.89
C LEU A 142 -3.17 -6.10 13.91
N SER A 143 -4.15 -6.83 14.46
CA SER A 143 -5.54 -6.36 14.47
C SER A 143 -5.69 -5.06 15.25
N ARG A 144 -5.05 -4.93 16.41
CA ARG A 144 -5.14 -3.75 17.27
C ARG A 144 -4.62 -2.45 16.60
N PRO A 145 -3.39 -2.38 16.05
CA PRO A 145 -2.92 -1.19 15.37
C PRO A 145 -3.70 -0.91 14.08
N LEU A 146 -4.19 -1.94 13.39
CA LEU A 146 -5.05 -1.78 12.21
C LEU A 146 -6.41 -1.15 12.56
N ASP A 147 -7.06 -1.62 13.63
CA ASP A 147 -8.33 -1.07 14.11
C ASP A 147 -8.16 0.39 14.53
N LEU A 148 -7.07 0.70 15.24
CA LEU A 148 -6.77 2.07 15.65
C LEU A 148 -6.50 2.97 14.43
N LEU A 149 -5.72 2.50 13.46
CA LEU A 149 -5.49 3.21 12.20
C LEU A 149 -6.82 3.46 11.47
N SER A 150 -7.70 2.48 11.42
CA SER A 150 -9.02 2.61 10.80
C SER A 150 -9.87 3.69 11.49
N CYS A 151 -9.88 3.73 12.83
CA CYS A 151 -10.54 4.79 13.58
C CYS A 151 -9.96 6.17 13.27
N ILE A 152 -8.63 6.29 13.23
CA ILE A 152 -7.92 7.54 12.89
C ILE A 152 -8.31 8.00 11.48
N CYS A 153 -8.19 7.13 10.49
CA CYS A 153 -8.54 7.44 9.10
C CYS A 153 -10.01 7.83 8.94
N SER A 154 -10.92 7.18 9.69
CA SER A 154 -12.34 7.51 9.65
C SER A 154 -12.63 8.92 10.16
N GLN A 155 -11.93 9.36 11.22
CA GLN A 155 -12.08 10.73 11.72
C GLN A 155 -11.59 11.78 10.72
N LEU A 156 -10.50 11.49 10.00
CA LEU A 156 -9.95 12.39 8.97
C LEU A 156 -10.77 12.39 7.68
N ALA A 157 -11.47 11.30 7.36
CA ALA A 157 -12.26 11.18 6.12
C ALA A 157 -13.42 12.19 6.04
N ASP A 158 -13.92 12.62 7.19
CA ASP A 158 -15.01 13.59 7.29
C ASP A 158 -14.55 15.05 7.09
N PHE A 159 -13.26 15.28 6.82
CA PHE A 159 -12.72 16.62 6.64
C PHE A 159 -13.05 17.11 5.23
N GLU A 160 -13.93 18.10 5.14
CA GLU A 160 -14.33 18.68 3.85
C GLU A 160 -13.35 19.79 3.45
N LEU A 161 -12.65 19.63 2.33
CA LEU A 161 -11.83 20.69 1.76
C LEU A 161 -12.75 21.82 1.25
N VAL A 162 -12.69 22.98 1.90
CA VAL A 162 -13.50 24.15 1.55
C VAL A 162 -12.77 25.08 0.59
N GLN A 163 -11.46 25.22 0.76
CA GLN A 163 -10.67 26.15 -0.04
C GLN A 163 -9.27 25.60 -0.27
N LYS A 164 -8.81 25.75 -1.51
CA LYS A 164 -7.45 25.49 -1.97
C LYS A 164 -6.95 26.74 -2.67
N THR A 165 -5.90 27.35 -2.14
CA THR A 165 -5.26 28.54 -2.74
C THR A 165 -3.75 28.38 -2.77
N ILE A 166 -3.12 28.90 -3.83
CA ILE A 166 -1.67 29.03 -3.88
C ILE A 166 -1.29 30.11 -2.86
N ALA A 167 -0.30 29.83 -2.02
CA ALA A 167 0.16 30.79 -1.02
C ALA A 167 0.70 32.04 -1.73
N PRO A 168 0.45 33.25 -1.20
CA PRO A 168 1.06 34.45 -1.73
C PRO A 168 2.57 34.43 -1.48
N ASP A 169 3.35 34.75 -2.52
CA ASP A 169 4.81 34.94 -2.47
C ASP A 169 5.25 36.02 -1.45
#